data_AF-A0A1E9APW4-F1
#
_entry.id   AF-A0A1E9APW4-F1
#
_cell.length_a   1.000
_cell.length_b   1.000
_cell.length_c   1.000
_cell.angle_alpha   90.00
_cell.angle_beta   90.00
_cell.angle_gamma   90.00
#
_symmetry.space_group_name_H-M   'P 1'
#
loop_
_entity.id
_entity.type
_entity.pdbx_description
1 polymer ?
#
loop_
_entity_poly.entity_id
_entity_poly.type
_entity_poly.pdbx_seq_one_letter_code
_entity_poly.pdbx_strand_id
1 'polypeptide(L)'
;MKKFHKSLSTLAIIFLILLLVFQSKNLWLSFDTGDESEKTIGDVNEFLKEILTPQRVIANFGERDHYMTTDLGEYWKETAEDISEKLQRATSENLKLIDTEEYLNLQKEKSLVFKFNSPLSGSVFVNLIGDDRNSNDINLSVNSIYISDTGEIYISGSKSLYKLMDIKVDFPIEDILTEVKAKGLRAINFYEAYGIKKDIYIPDEDYLSLQEVSYVSGLYNLEEDKKSTLAERFLDVPIDYIREITVDGKNTYIYENEYLSLSSEGIIEYSLESLFDVKSRDLNKCLDRAVEFIAQKTGISSGIYLEKIEPCDYNENLGYRFFFNLKDGQIPLVLPSKDHSFIEIDVYSEFVKNYREYYIRKDDNPIYKREKIYLEAIHRIINKNSDLFDDKKAMDVLASVDNLNLVYLSFSSKEAEAPMLVYEMTYMGNIYYFNTESGKLMMVR
;
A
#
# COMPACT_ATOMS: atom_id res chain seq x y z
N MET A 1 19.37 52.34 34.48
CA MET A 1 18.82 51.91 33.17
C MET A 1 19.61 50.79 32.46
N LYS A 2 20.96 50.69 32.54
CA LYS A 2 21.72 49.63 31.81
C LYS A 2 21.59 48.19 32.34
N LYS A 3 21.24 47.96 33.62
CA LYS A 3 21.10 46.60 34.20
C LYS A 3 19.75 45.93 33.87
N PHE A 4 18.67 46.70 33.75
CA PHE A 4 17.34 46.17 33.40
C PHE A 4 17.25 45.70 31.94
N HIS A 5 17.93 46.39 31.01
CA HIS A 5 17.98 45.96 29.60
C HIS A 5 18.68 44.61 29.42
N LYS A 6 19.77 44.34 30.16
CA LYS A 6 20.45 43.05 30.10
C LYS A 6 19.57 41.90 30.59
N SER A 7 18.81 42.11 31.67
CA SER A 7 17.91 41.08 32.21
C SER A 7 16.74 40.79 31.28
N LEU A 8 16.12 41.83 30.68
CA LEU A 8 15.05 41.63 29.70
C LEU A 8 15.55 40.93 28.43
N SER A 9 16.74 41.31 27.93
CA SER A 9 17.31 40.67 26.75
C SER A 9 17.64 39.20 27.00
N THR A 10 18.18 38.86 28.18
CA THR A 10 18.46 37.46 28.53
C THR A 10 17.19 36.64 28.65
N LEU A 11 16.12 37.21 29.23
CA LEU A 11 14.84 36.52 29.39
C LEU A 11 14.11 36.33 28.06
N ALA A 12 14.21 37.33 27.16
CA ALA A 12 13.72 37.22 25.78
C ALA A 12 14.49 36.16 24.98
N ILE A 13 15.81 36.06 25.16
CA ILE A 13 16.64 35.03 24.51
C ILE A 13 16.25 33.64 25.02
N ILE A 14 16.05 33.45 26.33
CA ILE A 14 15.61 32.16 26.89
C ILE A 14 14.22 31.79 26.37
N PHE A 15 13.31 32.75 26.28
CA PHE A 15 11.98 32.52 25.72
C PHE A 15 12.02 32.18 24.22
N LEU A 16 12.88 32.83 23.44
CA LEU A 16 13.13 32.49 22.04
C LEU A 16 13.74 31.10 21.88
N ILE A 17 14.67 30.71 22.75
CA ILE A 17 15.24 29.35 22.76
C ILE A 17 14.16 28.32 23.10
N LEU A 18 13.29 28.59 24.08
CA LEU A 18 12.17 27.69 24.41
C LEU A 18 11.15 27.60 23.27
N LEU A 19 10.85 28.71 22.58
CA LEU A 19 10.01 28.71 21.38
C LEU A 19 10.67 27.96 20.22
N LEU A 20 11.98 28.09 20.04
CA LEU A 20 12.75 27.34 19.06
C LEU A 20 12.76 25.84 19.37
N VAL A 21 12.93 25.45 20.64
CA VAL A 21 12.85 24.04 21.06
C VAL A 21 11.43 23.50 20.93
N PHE A 22 10.42 24.33 21.21
CA PHE A 22 9.01 23.96 21.04
C PHE A 22 8.62 23.83 19.56
N GLN A 23 9.07 24.77 18.71
CA GLN A 23 8.91 24.71 17.26
C GLN A 23 9.74 23.57 16.66
N SER A 24 10.95 23.30 17.13
CA SER A 24 11.77 22.18 16.67
C SER A 24 11.12 20.85 17.01
N LYS A 25 10.41 20.75 18.14
CA LYS A 25 9.62 19.56 18.51
C LYS A 25 8.41 19.35 17.59
N ASN A 26 7.81 20.43 17.08
CA ASN A 26 6.77 20.36 16.06
C ASN A 26 7.33 20.10 14.64
N LEU A 27 8.52 20.61 14.33
CA LEU A 27 9.24 20.37 13.06
C LEU A 27 9.78 18.95 12.94
N TRP A 28 10.18 18.31 14.05
CA TRP A 28 10.55 16.89 14.07
C TRP A 28 9.38 15.93 13.83
N LEU A 29 8.13 16.42 13.93
CA LEU A 29 6.91 15.67 13.64
C LEU A 29 6.34 15.96 12.24
N SER A 30 7.06 16.73 11.41
CA SER A 30 6.71 16.98 10.01
C SER A 30 7.87 16.58 9.11
N PHE A 31 7.57 15.70 8.17
CA PHE A 31 8.49 14.98 7.31
C PHE A 31 9.50 15.84 6.55
N ASP A 32 10.71 15.27 6.49
CA ASP A 32 11.74 15.34 5.46
C ASP A 32 11.46 16.26 4.25
N THR A 33 11.82 17.53 4.39
CA THR A 33 12.02 18.46 3.26
C THR A 33 13.45 18.34 2.72
N GLY A 34 13.95 17.11 2.57
CA GLY A 34 15.25 16.88 1.95
C GLY A 34 15.23 17.40 0.52
N ASP A 35 16.21 18.24 0.16
CA ASP A 35 16.52 18.54 -1.23
C ASP A 35 16.55 17.20 -2.00
N GLU A 36 15.76 17.09 -3.06
CA GLU A 36 15.68 15.88 -3.93
C GLU A 36 17.03 15.46 -4.53
N SER A 37 18.10 16.23 -4.31
CA SER A 37 19.45 15.98 -4.80
C SER A 37 20.29 15.06 -3.91
N GLU A 38 19.92 14.77 -2.65
CA GLU A 38 20.71 13.87 -1.79
C GLU A 38 19.84 13.03 -0.84
N LYS A 39 18.87 12.27 -1.38
CA LYS A 39 18.38 11.09 -0.66
C LYS A 39 19.37 9.96 -0.88
N THR A 40 20.20 9.69 0.15
CA THR A 40 20.94 8.42 0.25
C THR A 40 19.95 7.28 0.06
N ILE A 41 20.22 6.46 -0.95
CA ILE A 41 19.50 5.24 -1.32
C ILE A 41 19.17 4.50 -0.02
N GLY A 42 17.89 4.47 0.35
CA GLY A 42 17.41 3.64 1.46
C GLY A 42 17.76 2.19 1.17
N ASP A 43 18.01 1.41 2.22
CA ASP A 43 18.28 -0.02 2.09
C ASP A 43 17.13 -0.66 1.28
N VAL A 44 17.44 -1.24 0.12
CA VAL A 44 16.45 -1.89 -0.78
C VAL A 44 15.63 -2.92 0.00
N ASN A 45 16.23 -3.56 1.01
CA ASN A 45 15.54 -4.48 1.91
C ASN A 45 14.48 -3.79 2.78
N GLU A 46 14.74 -2.57 3.26
CA GLU A 46 13.75 -1.81 4.03
C GLU A 46 12.56 -1.42 3.14
N PHE A 47 12.84 -1.00 1.90
CA PHE A 47 11.78 -0.65 0.96
C PHE A 47 10.94 -1.88 0.55
N LEU A 48 11.58 -3.03 0.35
CA LEU A 48 10.88 -4.27 0.08
C LEU A 48 10.00 -4.71 1.26
N LYS A 49 10.47 -4.58 2.51
CA LYS A 49 9.65 -4.82 3.71
C LYS A 49 8.42 -3.92 3.74
N GLU A 50 8.55 -2.66 3.32
CA GLU A 50 7.43 -1.71 3.24
C GLU A 50 6.42 -2.08 2.14
N ILE A 51 6.90 -2.50 0.97
CA ILE A 51 6.08 -2.89 -0.19
C ILE A 51 5.22 -4.11 0.13
N LEU A 52 5.78 -5.07 0.88
CA LEU A 52 5.12 -6.30 1.30
C LEU A 52 4.36 -6.15 2.62
N THR A 53 4.21 -4.93 3.12
CA THR A 53 3.42 -4.66 4.32
C THR A 53 1.94 -4.98 4.08
N PRO A 54 1.25 -5.62 5.04
CA PRO A 54 -0.19 -5.81 4.99
C PRO A 54 -0.95 -4.49 4.77
N GLN A 55 -2.21 -4.58 4.33
CA GLN A 55 -3.10 -3.42 4.29
C GLN A 55 -3.43 -2.95 5.72
N ARG A 56 -3.80 -3.91 6.57
CA ARG A 56 -4.28 -3.66 7.92
C ARG A 56 -3.94 -4.81 8.84
N VAL A 57 -3.87 -4.50 10.13
CA VAL A 57 -3.81 -5.46 11.22
C VAL A 57 -5.09 -5.34 12.04
N ILE A 58 -5.56 -6.47 12.53
CA ILE A 58 -6.76 -6.58 13.35
C ILE A 58 -6.38 -7.26 14.65
N ALA A 59 -6.71 -6.63 15.76
CA ALA A 59 -6.63 -7.21 17.09
C ALA A 59 -8.02 -7.67 17.52
N ASN A 60 -8.19 -8.97 17.69
CA ASN A 60 -9.39 -9.58 18.25
C ASN A 60 -9.16 -9.83 19.75
N PHE A 61 -10.18 -9.52 20.57
CA PHE A 61 -10.18 -9.77 22.02
C PHE A 61 -11.37 -10.62 22.47
N GLY A 62 -12.27 -10.99 21.55
CA GLY A 62 -13.53 -11.64 21.88
C GLY A 62 -14.65 -11.21 20.94
N GLU A 63 -15.86 -11.69 21.24
CA GLU A 63 -17.07 -11.25 20.55
C GLU A 63 -17.25 -9.73 20.66
N ARG A 64 -17.41 -9.05 19.52
CA ARG A 64 -17.64 -7.61 19.41
C ARG A 64 -16.56 -6.71 20.03
N ASP A 65 -15.37 -7.26 20.29
CA ASP A 65 -14.20 -6.52 20.78
C ASP A 65 -13.05 -6.67 19.77
N HIS A 66 -13.19 -5.96 18.66
CA HIS A 66 -12.22 -5.93 17.57
C HIS A 66 -11.72 -4.52 17.33
N TYR A 67 -10.44 -4.40 17.01
CA TYR A 67 -9.80 -3.14 16.65
C TYR A 67 -8.98 -3.36 15.39
N MET A 68 -8.95 -2.38 14.49
CA MET A 68 -8.12 -2.44 13.29
C MET A 68 -7.30 -1.16 13.13
N THR A 69 -6.09 -1.32 12.61
CA THR A 69 -5.24 -0.20 12.19
C THR A 69 -4.52 -0.57 10.91
N THR A 70 -4.15 0.45 10.18
CA THR A 70 -3.39 0.38 8.92
C THR A 70 -2.05 1.12 9.07
N ASP A 71 -1.81 1.72 10.24
CA ASP A 71 -0.48 2.15 10.69
C ASP A 71 0.28 0.93 11.20
N LEU A 72 1.06 0.32 10.30
CA LEU A 72 1.69 -0.99 10.48
C LEU A 72 3.21 -0.92 10.60
N GLY A 73 3.80 0.26 10.42
CA GLY A 73 5.23 0.40 10.17
C GLY A 73 6.10 -0.25 11.25
N GLU A 74 5.74 -0.08 12.52
CA GLU A 74 6.46 -0.67 13.65
C GLU A 74 6.15 -2.18 13.78
N TYR A 75 4.86 -2.56 13.81
CA TYR A 75 4.43 -3.95 13.99
C TYR A 75 4.95 -4.90 12.90
N TRP A 76 4.86 -4.48 11.64
CA TRP A 76 5.29 -5.32 10.53
C TRP A 76 6.80 -5.44 10.50
N LYS A 77 7.55 -4.36 10.78
CA LYS A 77 9.02 -4.44 10.87
C LYS A 77 9.48 -5.42 11.95
N GLU A 78 8.76 -5.50 13.07
CA GLU A 78 9.07 -6.43 14.17
C GLU A 78 8.66 -7.88 13.91
N THR A 79 7.60 -8.12 13.12
CA THR A 79 6.99 -9.45 12.97
C THR A 79 7.26 -10.12 11.63
N ALA A 80 7.54 -9.36 10.57
CA ALA A 80 7.65 -9.85 9.20
C ALA A 80 8.71 -10.96 9.02
N GLU A 81 9.85 -10.80 9.68
CA GLU A 81 10.97 -11.75 9.58
C GLU A 81 10.61 -13.09 10.22
N ASP A 82 10.06 -13.08 11.44
CA ASP A 82 9.62 -14.30 12.14
C ASP A 82 8.49 -15.00 11.39
N ILE A 83 7.49 -14.24 10.92
CA ILE A 83 6.40 -14.77 10.09
C ILE A 83 6.98 -15.42 8.83
N SER A 84 7.89 -14.75 8.14
CA SER A 84 8.51 -15.30 6.94
C SER A 84 9.29 -16.57 7.24
N GLU A 85 10.08 -16.61 8.32
CA GLU A 85 10.85 -17.80 8.71
C GLU A 85 9.92 -19.00 8.94
N LYS A 86 8.79 -18.76 9.60
CA LYS A 86 7.79 -19.80 9.89
C LYS A 86 7.09 -20.27 8.62
N LEU A 87 6.75 -19.35 7.71
CA LEU A 87 6.13 -19.68 6.42
C LEU A 87 7.10 -20.46 5.50
N GLN A 88 8.39 -20.16 5.50
CA GLN A 88 9.40 -20.92 4.74
C GLN A 88 9.54 -22.37 5.21
N ARG A 89 9.22 -22.64 6.47
CA ARG A 89 9.25 -23.99 7.06
C ARG A 89 7.93 -24.74 6.86
N ALA A 90 6.93 -24.11 6.24
CA ALA A 90 5.72 -24.79 5.85
C ALA A 90 6.06 -25.88 4.81
N THR A 91 5.48 -27.06 5.00
CA THR A 91 5.53 -28.23 4.12
C THR A 91 4.10 -28.73 3.92
N SER A 92 3.84 -29.53 2.88
CA SER A 92 2.54 -30.18 2.71
C SER A 92 2.13 -31.08 3.89
N GLU A 93 3.10 -31.50 4.71
CA GLU A 93 2.87 -32.35 5.90
C GLU A 93 2.39 -31.55 7.11
N ASN A 94 2.85 -30.30 7.27
CA ASN A 94 2.47 -29.44 8.39
C ASN A 94 1.36 -28.42 8.04
N LEU A 95 0.94 -28.32 6.77
CA LEU A 95 -0.22 -27.53 6.37
C LEU A 95 -1.51 -28.35 6.43
N LYS A 96 -2.34 -28.08 7.43
CA LYS A 96 -3.65 -28.71 7.58
C LYS A 96 -4.74 -27.83 7.00
N LEU A 97 -5.54 -28.35 6.07
CA LEU A 97 -6.76 -27.69 5.61
C LEU A 97 -7.79 -27.58 6.75
N ILE A 98 -8.38 -26.40 6.87
CA ILE A 98 -9.49 -26.10 7.78
C ILE A 98 -10.67 -25.53 7.00
N ASP A 99 -11.87 -25.61 7.56
CA ASP A 99 -13.06 -25.04 6.93
C ASP A 99 -13.30 -23.58 7.35
N THR A 100 -14.24 -22.94 6.65
CA THR A 100 -14.60 -21.53 6.90
C THR A 100 -15.19 -21.31 8.29
N GLU A 101 -15.90 -22.30 8.85
CA GLU A 101 -16.53 -22.16 10.15
C GLU A 101 -15.50 -22.25 11.28
N GLU A 102 -14.54 -23.17 11.17
CA GLU A 102 -13.37 -23.26 12.03
C GLU A 102 -12.59 -21.94 12.00
N TYR A 103 -12.28 -21.40 10.82
CA TYR A 103 -11.55 -20.14 10.68
C TYR A 103 -12.30 -18.92 11.24
N LEU A 104 -13.60 -18.79 10.97
CA LEU A 104 -14.37 -17.65 11.48
C LEU A 104 -14.56 -17.71 13.00
N ASN A 105 -14.59 -18.90 13.61
CA ASN A 105 -14.64 -19.02 15.06
C ASN A 105 -13.35 -18.53 15.74
N LEU A 106 -12.22 -18.55 15.05
CA LEU A 106 -10.97 -17.98 15.55
C LEU A 106 -11.13 -16.47 15.87
N GLN A 107 -11.97 -15.76 15.14
CA GLN A 107 -12.18 -14.31 15.36
C GLN A 107 -12.75 -14.00 16.75
N LYS A 108 -13.36 -14.97 17.44
CA LYS A 108 -13.89 -14.83 18.79
C LYS A 108 -12.85 -15.03 19.89
N GLU A 109 -11.65 -15.44 19.52
CA GLU A 109 -10.54 -15.64 20.43
C GLU A 109 -9.56 -14.47 20.34
N LYS A 110 -8.69 -14.38 21.33
CA LYS A 110 -7.65 -13.35 21.34
C LYS A 110 -6.62 -13.64 20.26
N SER A 111 -6.41 -12.69 19.35
CA SER A 111 -5.56 -12.93 18.17
C SER A 111 -5.19 -11.68 17.39
N LEU A 112 -4.11 -11.79 16.62
CA LEU A 112 -3.66 -10.78 15.68
C LEU A 112 -3.89 -11.28 14.24
N VAL A 113 -4.42 -10.44 13.36
CA VAL A 113 -4.66 -10.80 11.95
C VAL A 113 -4.08 -9.75 11.03
N PHE A 114 -3.11 -10.14 10.21
CA PHE A 114 -2.58 -9.33 9.13
C PHE A 114 -3.38 -9.60 7.85
N LYS A 115 -3.99 -8.56 7.26
CA LYS A 115 -4.73 -8.66 5.99
C LYS A 115 -3.98 -7.92 4.89
N PHE A 116 -3.75 -8.59 3.76
CA PHE A 116 -3.07 -8.02 2.60
C PHE A 116 -4.08 -7.39 1.64
N ASN A 117 -3.63 -6.38 0.87
CA ASN A 117 -4.46 -5.73 -0.16
C ASN A 117 -4.85 -6.70 -1.28
N SER A 118 -4.00 -7.69 -1.51
CA SER A 118 -4.19 -8.72 -2.52
C SER A 118 -3.55 -10.04 -2.09
N PRO A 119 -3.96 -11.13 -2.73
CA PRO A 119 -3.31 -12.43 -2.54
C PRO A 119 -1.83 -12.37 -2.92
N LEU A 120 -0.94 -12.54 -1.94
CA LEU A 120 0.50 -12.68 -2.19
C LEU A 120 0.87 -14.15 -2.35
N SER A 121 1.84 -14.45 -3.21
CA SER A 121 2.42 -15.79 -3.24
C SER A 121 3.28 -16.01 -1.99
N GLY A 122 3.16 -17.17 -1.36
CA GLY A 122 3.95 -17.56 -0.19
C GLY A 122 5.46 -17.43 -0.43
N SER A 123 5.92 -17.62 -1.67
CA SER A 123 7.33 -17.49 -2.05
C SER A 123 7.85 -16.05 -1.97
N VAL A 124 6.98 -15.04 -2.09
CA VAL A 124 7.38 -13.62 -2.02
C VAL A 124 7.83 -13.25 -0.60
N PHE A 125 7.31 -13.92 0.43
CA PHE A 125 7.73 -13.65 1.80
C PHE A 125 9.20 -13.99 2.02
N VAL A 126 9.83 -14.85 1.20
CA VAL A 126 11.27 -15.16 1.28
C VAL A 126 12.12 -13.89 1.22
N ASN A 127 11.73 -12.92 0.38
CA ASN A 127 12.47 -11.67 0.21
C ASN A 127 12.51 -10.83 1.50
N LEU A 128 11.61 -11.05 2.47
CA LEU A 128 11.62 -10.34 3.76
C LEU A 128 12.79 -10.71 4.68
N ILE A 129 13.42 -11.87 4.48
CA ILE A 129 14.56 -12.37 5.29
C ILE A 129 15.90 -12.13 4.57
N GLY A 130 15.88 -11.73 3.29
CA GLY A 130 17.10 -11.42 2.53
C GLY A 130 18.04 -12.60 2.33
N ASP A 131 17.55 -13.84 2.40
CA ASP A 131 18.37 -15.04 2.33
C ASP A 131 17.99 -15.93 1.14
N ASP A 132 19.00 -16.41 0.41
CA ASP A 132 18.93 -17.28 -0.78
C ASP A 132 18.44 -18.71 -0.46
N ARG A 133 17.73 -18.90 0.65
CA ARG A 133 17.34 -20.23 1.13
C ARG A 133 16.02 -20.66 0.50
N ASN A 134 16.17 -21.53 -0.49
CA ASN A 134 15.20 -22.47 -1.06
C ASN A 134 13.83 -21.91 -1.46
N SER A 135 13.50 -22.10 -2.75
CA SER A 135 12.14 -22.04 -3.25
C SER A 135 11.24 -22.88 -2.35
N ASN A 136 10.41 -22.24 -1.55
CA ASN A 136 9.36 -22.97 -0.88
C ASN A 136 8.40 -23.42 -2.00
N ASP A 137 8.43 -24.70 -2.34
CA ASP A 137 7.66 -25.30 -3.45
C ASP A 137 6.14 -25.25 -3.20
N ILE A 138 5.72 -24.72 -2.06
CA ILE A 138 4.32 -24.52 -1.74
C ILE A 138 3.82 -23.27 -2.45
N ASN A 139 3.05 -23.52 -3.50
CA ASN A 139 2.22 -22.52 -4.15
C ASN A 139 1.05 -22.12 -3.22
N LEU A 140 1.38 -21.40 -2.15
CA LEU A 140 0.44 -20.86 -1.20
C LEU A 140 0.04 -19.45 -1.66
N SER A 141 -1.27 -19.19 -1.70
CA SER A 141 -1.79 -17.83 -1.83
C SER A 141 -2.13 -17.34 -0.43
N VAL A 142 -1.69 -16.13 -0.08
CA VAL A 142 -1.82 -15.52 1.25
C VAL A 142 -2.62 -14.22 1.15
N ASN A 143 -3.86 -14.26 1.59
CA ASN A 143 -4.76 -13.09 1.70
C ASN A 143 -4.71 -12.51 3.11
N SER A 144 -4.61 -13.38 4.12
CA SER A 144 -4.41 -12.97 5.50
C SER A 144 -3.64 -14.02 6.29
N ILE A 145 -2.92 -13.55 7.31
CA ILE A 145 -2.21 -14.37 8.29
C ILE A 145 -2.84 -14.07 9.64
N TYR A 146 -3.48 -15.07 10.23
CA TYR A 146 -4.03 -15.03 11.56
C TYR A 146 -3.05 -15.70 12.53
N ILE A 147 -2.87 -15.10 13.70
CA ILE A 147 -1.95 -15.54 14.74
C ILE A 147 -2.72 -15.54 16.06
N SER A 148 -2.88 -16.72 16.67
CA SER A 148 -3.52 -16.83 17.98
C SER A 148 -2.64 -16.22 19.08
N ASP A 149 -3.23 -15.90 20.23
CA ASP A 149 -2.49 -15.50 21.44
C ASP A 149 -1.39 -16.48 21.88
N THR A 150 -1.53 -17.77 21.53
CA THR A 150 -0.51 -18.81 21.77
C THR A 150 0.47 -19.00 20.63
N GLY A 151 0.47 -18.10 19.64
CA GLY A 151 1.40 -18.05 18.51
C GLY A 151 1.11 -19.03 17.36
N GLU A 152 -0.04 -19.70 17.36
CA GLU A 152 -0.41 -20.59 16.24
C GLU A 152 -0.74 -19.79 14.98
N ILE A 153 -0.27 -20.25 13.82
CA ILE A 153 -0.43 -19.55 12.54
C ILE A 153 -1.53 -20.21 11.71
N TYR A 154 -2.41 -19.37 11.16
CA TYR A 154 -3.46 -19.75 10.24
C TYR A 154 -3.41 -18.83 9.01
N ILE A 155 -3.59 -19.42 7.83
CA ILE A 155 -3.41 -18.72 6.56
C ILE A 155 -4.71 -18.80 5.78
N SER A 156 -5.26 -17.63 5.46
CA SER A 156 -6.36 -17.53 4.51
C SER A 156 -5.78 -17.31 3.13
N GLY A 157 -6.04 -18.21 2.20
CA GLY A 157 -5.71 -18.04 0.79
C GLY A 157 -6.93 -17.77 -0.06
N SER A 158 -6.72 -17.56 -1.36
CA SER A 158 -7.80 -17.24 -2.31
C SER A 158 -8.91 -18.32 -2.40
N LYS A 159 -8.60 -19.58 -2.12
CA LYS A 159 -9.55 -20.71 -2.26
C LYS A 159 -9.61 -21.64 -1.05
N SER A 160 -8.63 -21.56 -0.16
CA SER A 160 -8.39 -22.55 0.88
C SER A 160 -7.89 -21.86 2.13
N LEU A 161 -8.19 -22.47 3.28
CA LEU A 161 -7.80 -22.00 4.60
C LEU A 161 -6.90 -23.08 5.23
N TYR A 162 -5.80 -22.66 5.85
CA TYR A 162 -4.80 -23.56 6.39
C TYR A 162 -4.48 -23.23 7.84
N LYS A 163 -4.22 -24.27 8.64
CA LYS A 163 -3.51 -24.18 9.93
C LYS A 163 -2.10 -24.72 9.73
N LEU A 164 -1.10 -23.97 10.19
CA LEU A 164 0.28 -24.44 10.22
C LEU A 164 0.53 -25.20 11.53
N MET A 165 0.83 -26.49 11.42
CA MET A 165 1.03 -27.39 12.53
C MET A 165 2.48 -27.32 13.04
N ASP A 166 2.65 -27.46 14.35
CA ASP A 166 3.95 -27.58 15.04
C ASP A 166 4.93 -26.40 14.84
N ILE A 167 4.47 -25.31 14.23
CA ILE A 167 5.21 -24.07 14.04
C ILE A 167 4.41 -22.94 14.68
N LYS A 168 5.10 -22.12 15.47
CA LYS A 168 4.54 -20.96 16.16
C LYS A 168 5.46 -19.76 16.01
N VAL A 169 4.87 -18.58 16.03
CA VAL A 169 5.61 -17.33 16.14
C VAL A 169 6.15 -17.14 17.55
N ASP A 170 7.18 -16.32 17.70
CA ASP A 170 7.87 -16.08 18.98
C ASP A 170 7.94 -14.60 19.41
N PHE A 171 7.32 -13.69 18.65
CA PHE A 171 7.24 -12.26 18.98
C PHE A 171 6.17 -11.93 20.06
N PRO A 172 6.24 -10.76 20.73
CA PRO A 172 5.34 -10.40 21.82
C PRO A 172 3.94 -9.96 21.33
N ILE A 173 3.09 -10.94 21.01
CA ILE A 173 1.72 -10.71 20.48
C ILE A 173 0.89 -9.79 21.39
N GLU A 174 1.02 -9.92 22.71
CA GLU A 174 0.25 -9.13 23.69
C GLU A 174 0.49 -7.62 23.58
N ASP A 175 1.74 -7.23 23.32
CA ASP A 175 2.14 -5.84 23.23
C ASP A 175 1.51 -5.21 21.98
N ILE A 176 1.58 -5.92 20.84
CA ILE A 176 0.96 -5.50 19.58
C ILE A 176 -0.56 -5.39 19.74
N LEU A 177 -1.21 -6.39 20.36
CA LEU A 177 -2.66 -6.35 20.59
C LEU A 177 -3.06 -5.12 21.41
N THR A 178 -2.36 -4.86 22.51
CA THR A 178 -2.62 -3.72 23.39
C THR A 178 -2.47 -2.40 22.65
N GLU A 179 -1.46 -2.30 21.80
CA GLU A 179 -1.20 -1.08 21.04
C GLU A 179 -2.23 -0.84 19.94
N VAL A 180 -2.59 -1.88 19.17
CA VAL A 180 -3.67 -1.81 18.17
C VAL A 180 -5.00 -1.43 18.83
N LYS A 181 -5.28 -1.93 20.04
CA LYS A 181 -6.46 -1.52 20.81
C LYS A 181 -6.42 -0.05 21.24
N ALA A 182 -5.24 0.47 21.57
CA ALA A 182 -5.07 1.84 22.05
C ALA A 182 -5.07 2.88 20.92
N LYS A 183 -4.51 2.55 19.75
CA LYS A 183 -4.34 3.46 18.60
C LYS A 183 -5.32 3.21 17.44
N GLY A 184 -5.81 1.98 17.31
CA GLY A 184 -6.66 1.56 16.19
C GLY A 184 -8.12 1.97 16.33
N LEU A 185 -8.84 1.79 15.23
CA LEU A 185 -10.27 2.05 15.12
C LEU A 185 -11.06 0.85 15.62
N ARG A 186 -12.20 1.08 16.26
CA ARG A 186 -13.09 -0.02 16.62
C ARG A 186 -13.66 -0.65 15.35
N ALA A 187 -13.69 -1.98 15.33
CA ALA A 187 -14.14 -2.78 14.21
C ALA A 187 -15.26 -3.74 14.61
N ILE A 188 -16.06 -4.14 13.64
CA ILE A 188 -17.01 -5.23 13.75
C ILE A 188 -16.87 -6.15 12.52
N ASN A 189 -16.91 -7.46 12.74
CA ASN A 189 -16.87 -8.43 11.65
C ASN A 189 -18.27 -8.60 11.02
N PHE A 190 -18.31 -9.07 9.77
CA PHE A 190 -19.56 -9.25 9.02
C PHE A 190 -20.55 -10.24 9.66
N TYR A 191 -20.04 -11.23 10.38
CA TYR A 191 -20.91 -12.19 11.07
C TYR A 191 -21.65 -11.51 12.22
N GLU A 192 -20.96 -10.70 13.02
CA GLU A 192 -21.56 -9.95 14.13
C GLU A 192 -22.45 -8.79 13.67
N ALA A 193 -22.09 -8.12 12.56
CA ALA A 193 -22.86 -7.01 12.02
C ALA A 193 -24.13 -7.47 11.29
N TYR A 194 -24.05 -8.56 10.52
CA TYR A 194 -25.08 -8.95 9.55
C TYR A 194 -25.47 -10.43 9.58
N GLY A 195 -24.81 -11.28 10.38
CA GLY A 195 -25.00 -12.73 10.37
C GLY A 195 -24.39 -13.42 9.15
N ILE A 196 -23.50 -12.74 8.42
CA ILE A 196 -22.91 -13.21 7.16
C ILE A 196 -21.55 -13.84 7.44
N LYS A 197 -21.37 -15.11 7.06
CA LYS A 197 -20.11 -15.87 7.24
C LYS A 197 -19.04 -15.44 6.23
N LYS A 198 -18.46 -14.26 6.44
CA LYS A 198 -17.39 -13.67 5.63
C LYS A 198 -16.29 -13.10 6.53
N ASP A 199 -15.05 -13.29 6.13
CA ASP A 199 -13.88 -12.71 6.81
C ASP A 199 -13.68 -11.24 6.41
N ILE A 200 -14.67 -10.40 6.72
CA ILE A 200 -14.66 -8.97 6.40
C ILE A 200 -14.91 -8.18 7.70
N TYR A 201 -14.08 -7.16 7.92
CA TYR A 201 -14.20 -6.23 9.04
C TYR A 201 -14.50 -4.84 8.51
N ILE A 202 -15.44 -4.16 9.16
CA ILE A 202 -15.82 -2.78 8.91
C ILE A 202 -15.67 -1.94 10.18
N PRO A 203 -15.46 -0.62 10.06
CA PRO A 203 -15.48 0.26 11.22
C PRO A 203 -16.82 0.16 11.96
N ASP A 204 -16.77 0.13 13.29
CA ASP A 204 -17.93 0.19 14.20
C ASP A 204 -18.24 1.64 14.64
N GLU A 205 -17.67 2.61 13.92
CA GLU A 205 -17.82 4.06 14.17
C GLU A 205 -18.56 4.73 13.01
N ASP A 206 -19.39 5.73 13.32
CA ASP A 206 -20.17 6.48 12.32
C ASP A 206 -19.33 7.54 11.57
N TYR A 207 -18.08 7.75 11.96
CA TYR A 207 -17.17 8.68 11.30
C TYR A 207 -15.71 8.28 11.53
N LEU A 208 -14.82 8.74 10.65
CA LEU A 208 -13.37 8.69 10.82
C LEU A 208 -12.81 10.10 10.94
N SER A 209 -11.78 10.27 11.76
CA SER A 209 -11.04 11.51 11.90
C SER A 209 -9.76 11.42 11.07
N LEU A 210 -9.80 11.96 9.86
CA LEU A 210 -8.75 11.80 8.86
C LEU A 210 -8.11 13.15 8.52
N GLN A 211 -6.81 13.14 8.24
CA GLN A 211 -6.12 14.34 7.76
C GLN A 211 -6.48 14.58 6.29
N GLU A 212 -6.81 15.82 5.95
CA GLU A 212 -6.99 16.22 4.57
C GLU A 212 -5.62 16.33 3.87
N VAL A 213 -5.45 15.62 2.76
CA VAL A 213 -4.24 15.64 1.94
C VAL A 213 -4.66 15.81 0.49
N SER A 214 -4.16 16.85 -0.18
CA SER A 214 -4.44 17.07 -1.60
C SER A 214 -3.30 16.58 -2.47
N TYR A 215 -3.65 16.11 -3.67
CA TYR A 215 -2.70 15.59 -4.64
C TYR A 215 -2.76 16.38 -5.95
N VAL A 216 -1.61 16.50 -6.62
CA VAL A 216 -1.48 17.12 -7.94
C VAL A 216 -0.63 16.26 -8.86
N SER A 217 -0.87 16.36 -10.17
CA SER A 217 0.06 15.83 -11.17
C SER A 217 1.44 16.50 -11.00
N GLY A 218 2.47 15.68 -10.76
CA GLY A 218 3.81 16.18 -10.51
C GLY A 218 4.55 16.67 -11.77
N LEU A 219 4.10 16.27 -12.98
CA LEU A 219 4.75 16.65 -14.24
C LEU A 219 4.19 17.93 -14.87
N TYR A 220 2.93 18.28 -14.58
CA TYR A 220 2.21 19.33 -15.32
C TYR A 220 2.89 20.70 -15.25
N ASN A 221 3.39 21.07 -14.07
CA ASN A 221 4.12 22.34 -13.84
C ASN A 221 5.59 22.10 -13.49
N LEU A 222 6.14 20.93 -13.84
CA LEU A 222 7.53 20.61 -13.53
C LEU A 222 8.47 21.47 -14.39
N GLU A 223 9.41 22.14 -13.75
CA GLU A 223 10.42 22.95 -14.42
C GLU A 223 11.32 22.08 -15.33
N GLU A 224 11.82 22.64 -16.43
CA GLU A 224 12.57 21.89 -17.45
C GLU A 224 13.91 21.33 -16.92
N ASP A 225 14.54 22.02 -15.98
CA ASP A 225 15.73 21.54 -15.27
C ASP A 225 15.42 20.27 -14.45
N LYS A 226 14.27 20.25 -13.76
CA LYS A 226 13.81 19.07 -13.02
C LYS A 226 13.46 17.90 -13.93
N LYS A 227 12.86 18.16 -15.10
CA LYS A 227 12.65 17.11 -16.13
C LYS A 227 13.97 16.55 -16.63
N SER A 228 14.98 17.41 -16.82
CA SER A 228 16.32 17.00 -17.23
C SER A 228 16.98 16.12 -16.17
N THR A 229 16.93 16.49 -14.89
CA THR A 229 17.44 15.65 -13.79
C THR A 229 16.73 14.29 -13.70
N LEU A 230 15.42 14.26 -13.95
CA LEU A 230 14.66 13.01 -14.00
C LEU A 230 15.13 12.14 -15.18
N ALA A 231 15.35 12.72 -16.35
CA ALA A 231 15.85 12.02 -17.53
C ALA A 231 17.26 11.44 -17.30
N GLU A 232 18.16 12.23 -16.72
CA GLU A 232 19.52 11.79 -16.34
C GLU A 232 19.48 10.61 -15.37
N ARG A 233 18.59 10.66 -14.36
CA ARG A 233 18.44 9.57 -13.38
C ARG A 233 17.91 8.30 -14.02
N PHE A 234 16.88 8.41 -14.86
CA PHE A 234 16.28 7.26 -15.56
C PHE A 234 17.26 6.61 -16.54
N LEU A 235 17.94 7.40 -17.37
CA LEU A 235 18.84 6.91 -18.43
C LEU A 235 20.30 6.73 -17.96
N ASP A 236 20.61 7.10 -16.73
CA ASP A 236 21.94 6.97 -16.10
C ASP A 236 23.09 7.63 -16.89
N VAL A 237 22.78 8.72 -17.59
CA VAL A 237 23.74 9.49 -18.39
C VAL A 237 23.47 10.98 -18.28
N PRO A 238 24.49 11.85 -18.43
CA PRO A 238 24.28 13.29 -18.46
C PRO A 238 23.39 13.74 -19.62
N ILE A 239 22.63 14.81 -19.42
CA ILE A 239 21.63 15.32 -20.37
C ILE A 239 22.21 15.64 -21.75
N ASP A 240 23.49 16.01 -21.81
CA ASP A 240 24.23 16.30 -23.06
C ASP A 240 24.31 15.10 -24.02
N TYR A 241 24.15 13.87 -23.53
CA TYR A 241 24.17 12.64 -24.32
C TYR A 241 22.77 12.12 -24.66
N ILE A 242 21.73 12.75 -24.11
CA ILE A 242 20.34 12.33 -24.27
C ILE A 242 19.72 13.11 -25.43
N ARG A 243 19.08 12.38 -26.34
CA ARG A 243 18.29 12.99 -27.41
C ARG A 243 16.87 13.25 -26.91
N GLU A 244 16.42 14.50 -26.99
CA GLU A 244 15.04 14.88 -26.67
C GLU A 244 14.17 15.06 -27.93
N ILE A 245 12.92 14.59 -27.86
CA ILE A 245 11.88 14.78 -28.87
C ILE A 245 10.59 15.18 -28.16
N THR A 246 10.03 16.34 -28.49
CA THR A 246 8.73 16.79 -27.97
C THR A 246 7.64 16.70 -29.03
N VAL A 247 6.58 15.96 -28.75
CA VAL A 247 5.38 15.84 -29.62
C VAL A 247 4.13 15.86 -28.75
N ASP A 248 3.16 16.71 -29.10
CA ASP A 248 1.82 16.76 -28.49
C ASP A 248 1.79 16.77 -26.95
N GLY A 249 2.73 17.49 -26.32
CA GLY A 249 2.80 17.58 -24.85
C GLY A 249 3.44 16.36 -24.16
N LYS A 250 4.15 15.53 -24.92
CA LYS A 250 4.98 14.41 -24.45
C LYS A 250 6.45 14.70 -24.80
N ASN A 251 7.32 14.75 -23.79
CA ASN A 251 8.77 14.85 -23.97
C ASN A 251 9.38 13.45 -23.90
N THR A 252 10.00 13.00 -24.98
CA THR A 252 10.68 11.70 -25.05
C THR A 252 12.19 11.88 -25.10
N TYR A 253 12.87 11.34 -24.10
CA TYR A 253 14.31 11.28 -23.92
C TYR A 253 14.81 9.91 -24.38
N ILE A 254 15.87 9.89 -25.19
CA ILE A 254 16.37 8.68 -25.84
C ILE A 254 17.88 8.59 -25.64
N TYR A 255 18.32 7.45 -25.12
CA TYR A 255 19.73 7.08 -25.05
C TYR A 255 19.89 5.61 -25.47
N GLU A 256 20.68 5.37 -26.53
CA GLU A 256 20.84 4.04 -27.14
C GLU A 256 19.49 3.33 -27.44
N ASN A 257 19.16 2.28 -26.67
CA ASN A 257 17.93 1.50 -26.79
C ASN A 257 16.91 1.80 -25.68
N GLU A 258 17.17 2.82 -24.86
CA GLU A 258 16.30 3.24 -23.76
C GLU A 258 15.51 4.48 -24.14
N TYR A 259 14.23 4.45 -23.83
CA TYR A 259 13.28 5.51 -24.12
C TYR A 259 12.53 5.87 -22.85
N LEU A 260 12.66 7.11 -22.42
CA LEU A 260 11.87 7.69 -21.33
C LEU A 260 10.92 8.73 -21.91
N SER A 261 9.65 8.68 -21.55
CA SER A 261 8.67 9.68 -21.95
C SER A 261 7.98 10.28 -20.74
N LEU A 262 7.89 11.61 -20.74
CA LEU A 262 7.18 12.40 -19.74
C LEU A 262 5.96 13.05 -20.41
N SER A 263 4.76 12.59 -20.03
CA SER A 263 3.51 13.15 -20.51
C SER A 263 3.05 14.31 -19.64
N SER A 264 2.56 15.38 -20.26
CA SER A 264 1.86 16.48 -19.56
C SER A 264 0.62 16.03 -18.78
N GLU A 265 0.12 14.81 -19.02
CA GLU A 265 -0.96 14.18 -18.25
C GLU A 265 -0.47 13.58 -16.91
N GLY A 266 0.81 13.72 -16.57
CA GLY A 266 1.36 13.17 -15.33
C GLY A 266 1.74 11.71 -15.43
N ILE A 267 2.14 11.24 -16.62
CA ILE A 267 2.55 9.85 -16.83
C ILE A 267 4.03 9.81 -17.21
N ILE A 268 4.81 9.00 -16.49
CA ILE A 268 6.17 8.61 -16.85
C ILE A 268 6.10 7.24 -17.50
N GLU A 269 6.71 7.08 -18.67
CA GLU A 269 6.85 5.79 -19.35
C GLU A 269 8.32 5.53 -19.68
N TYR A 270 8.85 4.38 -19.30
CA TYR A 270 10.17 3.94 -19.71
C TYR A 270 10.07 2.60 -20.47
N SER A 271 10.92 2.43 -21.49
CA SER A 271 11.04 1.18 -22.22
C SER A 271 12.46 0.91 -22.70
N LEU A 272 12.83 -0.38 -22.73
CA LEU A 272 14.12 -0.88 -23.19
C LEU A 272 13.95 -1.75 -24.44
N GLU A 273 14.41 -1.31 -25.61
CA GLU A 273 14.32 -2.04 -26.89
C GLU A 273 15.43 -3.08 -27.12
N SER A 274 16.30 -3.30 -26.14
CA SER A 274 17.36 -4.32 -26.22
C SER A 274 16.81 -5.75 -26.22
N LEU A 275 17.53 -6.63 -26.92
CA LEU A 275 17.27 -8.08 -26.89
C LEU A 275 17.88 -8.69 -25.63
N PHE A 276 17.09 -9.47 -24.91
CA PHE A 276 17.53 -10.33 -23.80
C PHE A 276 17.06 -11.77 -24.02
N ASP A 277 17.70 -12.70 -23.33
CA ASP A 277 17.43 -14.15 -23.39
C ASP A 277 17.22 -14.72 -21.97
N VAL A 278 15.97 -14.76 -21.52
CA VAL A 278 15.53 -15.16 -20.18
C VAL A 278 14.51 -16.29 -20.30
N LYS A 279 14.96 -17.53 -20.09
CA LYS A 279 14.16 -18.74 -20.33
C LYS A 279 13.49 -19.34 -19.10
N SER A 280 13.67 -18.72 -17.93
CA SER A 280 13.07 -19.17 -16.67
C SER A 280 12.51 -18.00 -15.89
N ARG A 281 11.35 -18.20 -15.26
CA ARG A 281 10.77 -17.24 -14.32
C ARG A 281 11.42 -17.38 -12.95
N ASP A 282 11.87 -16.26 -12.41
CA ASP A 282 12.34 -16.15 -11.04
C ASP A 282 11.62 -14.96 -10.39
N LEU A 283 10.62 -15.26 -9.56
CA LEU A 283 9.77 -14.23 -8.97
C LEU A 283 10.54 -13.29 -8.06
N ASN A 284 11.44 -13.86 -7.24
CA ASN A 284 12.14 -13.12 -6.22
C ASN A 284 13.15 -12.17 -6.86
N LYS A 285 13.94 -12.68 -7.81
CA LYS A 285 14.89 -11.85 -8.58
C LYS A 285 14.18 -10.73 -9.34
N CYS A 286 13.04 -11.03 -9.98
CA CYS A 286 12.29 -10.02 -10.71
C CYS A 286 11.69 -8.95 -9.79
N LEU A 287 11.20 -9.35 -8.60
CA LEU A 287 10.65 -8.42 -7.62
C LEU A 287 11.75 -7.51 -7.06
N ASP A 288 12.88 -8.07 -6.64
CA ASP A 288 14.02 -7.28 -6.13
C ASP A 288 14.46 -6.26 -7.17
N ARG A 289 14.58 -6.70 -8.44
CA ARG A 289 14.94 -5.79 -9.54
C ARG A 289 13.89 -4.71 -9.79
N ALA A 290 12.60 -5.02 -9.66
CA ALA A 290 11.53 -4.03 -9.77
C ALA A 290 11.65 -2.94 -8.69
N VAL A 291 11.86 -3.37 -7.45
CA VAL A 291 11.99 -2.48 -6.28
C VAL A 291 13.24 -1.61 -6.39
N GLU A 292 14.38 -2.19 -6.77
CA GLU A 292 15.61 -1.44 -7.05
C GLU A 292 15.40 -0.38 -8.12
N PHE A 293 14.77 -0.75 -9.24
CA PHE A 293 14.52 0.18 -10.34
C PHE A 293 13.64 1.35 -9.89
N ILE A 294 12.55 1.07 -9.17
CA ILE A 294 11.67 2.11 -8.63
C ILE A 294 12.47 3.03 -7.72
N ALA A 295 13.18 2.49 -6.72
CA ALA A 295 13.94 3.28 -5.76
C ALA A 295 15.00 4.17 -6.44
N GLN A 296 15.79 3.60 -7.36
CA GLN A 296 16.89 4.29 -8.00
C GLN A 296 16.43 5.31 -9.04
N LYS A 297 15.43 4.95 -9.87
CA LYS A 297 15.04 5.77 -11.03
C LYS A 297 14.00 6.82 -10.70
N THR A 298 13.09 6.55 -9.77
CA THR A 298 12.03 7.49 -9.40
C THR A 298 12.38 8.29 -8.14
N GLY A 299 13.19 7.72 -7.24
CA GLY A 299 13.42 8.26 -5.90
C GLY A 299 12.31 7.92 -4.90
N ILE A 300 11.30 7.13 -5.29
CA ILE A 300 10.29 6.59 -4.39
C ILE A 300 10.94 5.55 -3.48
N SER A 301 10.91 5.81 -2.18
CA SER A 301 11.46 4.91 -1.16
C SER A 301 10.42 4.46 -0.13
N SER A 302 9.18 4.93 -0.25
CA SER A 302 8.07 4.63 0.65
C SER A 302 6.72 5.03 0.05
N GLY A 303 5.62 4.66 0.70
CA GLY A 303 4.26 5.08 0.34
C GLY A 303 3.58 4.23 -0.73
N ILE A 304 4.20 3.13 -1.16
CA ILE A 304 3.60 2.16 -2.10
C ILE A 304 3.41 0.78 -1.47
N TYR A 305 2.56 -0.04 -2.07
CA TYR A 305 2.38 -1.46 -1.75
C TYR A 305 2.22 -2.29 -3.02
N LEU A 306 2.56 -3.57 -2.94
CA LEU A 306 2.36 -4.52 -4.03
C LEU A 306 0.89 -4.92 -4.15
N GLU A 307 0.24 -4.54 -5.25
CA GLU A 307 -1.16 -4.85 -5.54
C GLU A 307 -1.29 -6.19 -6.25
N LYS A 308 -0.46 -6.46 -7.25
CA LYS A 308 -0.66 -7.64 -8.10
C LYS A 308 0.63 -8.07 -8.76
N ILE A 309 0.71 -9.37 -9.02
CA ILE A 309 1.80 -9.99 -9.75
C ILE A 309 1.16 -10.83 -10.87
N GLU A 310 1.59 -10.63 -12.10
CA GLU A 310 1.16 -11.45 -13.24
C GLU A 310 2.38 -12.00 -13.98
N PRO A 311 2.40 -13.29 -14.36
CA PRO A 311 3.41 -13.78 -15.28
C PRO A 311 3.24 -13.08 -16.63
N CYS A 312 4.34 -12.63 -17.24
CA CYS A 312 4.33 -12.00 -18.55
C CYS A 312 5.41 -12.60 -19.47
N ASP A 313 5.18 -12.53 -20.77
CA ASP A 313 6.05 -13.10 -21.79
C ASP A 313 6.32 -12.08 -22.91
N TYR A 314 7.57 -11.98 -23.36
CA TYR A 314 7.97 -11.10 -24.46
C TYR A 314 9.03 -11.77 -25.33
N ASN A 315 8.73 -12.06 -26.60
CA ASN A 315 9.66 -12.71 -27.53
C ASN A 315 10.32 -13.98 -26.94
N GLU A 316 9.52 -14.87 -26.37
CA GLU A 316 9.96 -16.10 -25.68
C GLU A 316 10.80 -15.88 -24.41
N ASN A 317 10.89 -14.64 -23.91
CA ASN A 317 11.42 -14.34 -22.59
C ASN A 317 10.30 -14.43 -21.57
N LEU A 318 10.59 -15.05 -20.43
CA LEU A 318 9.63 -15.25 -19.35
C LEU A 318 9.95 -14.32 -18.19
N GLY A 319 8.95 -13.59 -17.69
CA GLY A 319 9.11 -12.62 -16.61
C GLY A 319 7.84 -12.44 -15.79
N TYR A 320 7.80 -11.33 -15.06
CA TYR A 320 6.67 -10.90 -14.26
C TYR A 320 6.36 -9.42 -14.48
N ARG A 321 5.07 -9.11 -14.50
CA ARG A 321 4.52 -7.78 -14.38
C ARG A 321 4.11 -7.53 -12.94
N PHE A 322 4.63 -6.47 -12.35
CA PHE A 322 4.29 -6.03 -11.01
C PHE A 322 3.46 -4.76 -11.08
N PHE A 323 2.46 -4.71 -10.21
CA PHE A 323 1.52 -3.61 -10.08
C PHE A 323 1.62 -3.07 -8.66
N PHE A 324 1.91 -1.78 -8.51
CA PHE A 324 1.98 -1.13 -7.21
C PHE A 324 0.97 0.01 -7.13
N ASN A 325 0.41 0.20 -5.94
CA ASN A 325 -0.50 1.29 -5.62
C ASN A 325 -0.01 2.11 -4.44
N LEU A 326 -0.53 3.33 -4.32
CA LEU A 326 -0.19 4.26 -3.26
C LEU A 326 -0.98 3.96 -1.98
N LYS A 327 -0.36 4.20 -0.84
CA LYS A 327 -1.02 4.32 0.46
C LYS A 327 -0.69 5.68 1.06
N ASP A 328 -1.68 6.37 1.61
CA ASP A 328 -1.44 7.57 2.40
C ASP A 328 -1.80 7.34 3.85
N GLY A 329 -0.76 7.21 4.67
CA GLY A 329 -0.86 6.71 6.04
C GLY A 329 -1.60 5.38 6.08
N GLN A 330 -2.88 5.48 6.41
CA GLN A 330 -3.74 4.39 6.81
C GLN A 330 -4.70 3.88 5.73
N ILE A 331 -4.83 4.55 4.58
CA ILE A 331 -5.88 4.23 3.60
C ILE A 331 -5.26 4.12 2.20
N PRO A 332 -5.52 3.04 1.44
CA PRO A 332 -5.06 2.94 0.05
C PRO A 332 -5.61 4.08 -0.80
N LEU A 333 -4.80 4.60 -1.71
CA LEU A 333 -5.17 5.61 -2.68
C LEU A 333 -5.35 4.95 -4.05
N VAL A 334 -6.58 4.96 -4.55
CA VAL A 334 -7.00 4.40 -5.84
C VAL A 334 -7.14 5.53 -6.86
N LEU A 335 -6.53 5.32 -8.02
CA LEU A 335 -6.63 6.22 -9.16
C LEU A 335 -7.67 5.71 -10.17
N PRO A 336 -8.47 6.58 -10.83
CA PRO A 336 -9.48 6.27 -11.85
C PRO A 336 -8.84 5.95 -13.21
N SER A 337 -7.73 5.21 -13.25
CA SER A 337 -7.11 4.81 -14.51
C SER A 337 -7.63 3.45 -14.96
N LYS A 338 -7.58 3.19 -16.28
CA LYS A 338 -8.01 1.93 -16.89
C LYS A 338 -7.13 0.74 -16.50
N ASP A 339 -5.88 1.01 -16.15
CA ASP A 339 -4.86 0.01 -15.83
C ASP A 339 -4.54 -0.06 -14.31
N HIS A 340 -5.31 0.66 -13.50
CA HIS A 340 -5.51 0.51 -12.04
C HIS A 340 -4.32 0.62 -11.09
N SER A 341 -3.11 0.73 -11.60
CA SER A 341 -1.92 0.77 -10.75
C SER A 341 -1.15 2.07 -10.94
N PHE A 342 -0.78 2.65 -9.81
CA PHE A 342 0.11 3.81 -9.72
C PHE A 342 1.42 3.54 -10.45
N ILE A 343 1.98 2.34 -10.28
CA ILE A 343 3.14 1.84 -11.04
C ILE A 343 2.80 0.49 -11.68
N GLU A 344 3.19 0.32 -12.94
CA GLU A 344 3.24 -0.96 -13.64
C GLU A 344 4.67 -1.17 -14.16
N ILE A 345 5.25 -2.34 -13.93
CA ILE A 345 6.63 -2.64 -14.34
C ILE A 345 6.76 -4.08 -14.82
N ASP A 346 7.32 -4.24 -16.03
CA ASP A 346 7.63 -5.53 -16.64
C ASP A 346 9.09 -5.89 -16.42
N VAL A 347 9.35 -6.99 -15.72
CA VAL A 347 10.71 -7.41 -15.37
C VAL A 347 10.97 -8.84 -15.83
N TYR A 348 12.11 -9.01 -16.50
CA TYR A 348 12.61 -10.29 -17.01
C TYR A 348 13.98 -10.54 -16.40
N SER A 349 14.03 -11.28 -15.29
CA SER A 349 15.25 -11.49 -14.50
C SER A 349 15.85 -10.15 -14.02
N GLU A 350 16.93 -9.67 -14.63
CA GLU A 350 17.60 -8.40 -14.30
C GLU A 350 17.20 -7.22 -15.20
N PHE A 351 16.38 -7.47 -16.23
CA PHE A 351 15.99 -6.47 -17.22
C PHE A 351 14.60 -5.90 -16.93
N VAL A 352 14.52 -4.58 -16.77
CA VAL A 352 13.24 -3.86 -16.77
C VAL A 352 12.92 -3.49 -18.21
N LYS A 353 11.89 -4.12 -18.78
CA LYS A 353 11.50 -3.93 -20.18
C LYS A 353 10.59 -2.72 -20.34
N ASN A 354 9.59 -2.58 -19.49
CA ASN A 354 8.64 -1.49 -19.50
C ASN A 354 8.39 -1.00 -18.08
N TYR A 355 8.16 0.29 -17.94
CA TYR A 355 7.77 0.93 -16.69
C TYR A 355 6.76 2.03 -17.01
N ARG A 356 5.66 2.10 -16.25
CA ARG A 356 4.70 3.19 -16.30
C ARG A 356 4.38 3.66 -14.88
N GLU A 357 4.37 4.97 -14.67
CA GLU A 357 3.99 5.60 -13.41
C GLU A 357 3.02 6.74 -13.63
N TYR A 358 1.99 6.84 -12.78
CA TYR A 358 1.25 8.09 -12.59
C TYR A 358 2.02 8.98 -11.63
N TYR A 359 2.78 9.94 -12.13
CA TYR A 359 3.61 10.80 -11.30
C TYR A 359 2.74 11.85 -10.59
N ILE A 360 2.41 11.55 -9.34
CA ILE A 360 1.53 12.36 -8.47
C ILE A 360 2.32 12.76 -7.23
N ARG A 361 2.21 14.02 -6.82
CA ARG A 361 2.81 14.55 -5.58
C ARG A 361 1.75 15.08 -4.64
N LYS A 362 2.05 15.06 -3.34
CA LYS A 362 1.26 15.82 -2.36
C LYS A 362 1.44 17.31 -2.63
N ASP A 363 0.39 18.09 -2.38
CA ASP A 363 0.47 19.54 -2.48
C ASP A 363 1.54 20.09 -1.50
N ASP A 364 2.26 21.13 -1.93
CA ASP A 364 3.37 21.72 -1.19
C ASP A 364 2.89 22.47 0.07
N ASN A 365 1.58 22.78 0.15
CA ASN A 365 0.92 23.43 1.30
C ASN A 365 -0.22 22.57 1.87
N PRO A 366 0.07 21.43 2.50
CA PRO A 366 -0.97 20.55 3.05
C PRO A 366 -1.76 21.26 4.17
N ILE A 367 -3.09 21.12 4.13
CA ILE A 367 -3.97 21.59 5.21
C ILE A 367 -3.89 20.56 6.36
N TYR A 368 -3.16 20.88 7.43
CA TYR A 368 -3.01 19.99 8.60
C TYR A 368 -4.24 19.94 9.52
N LYS A 369 -5.44 19.91 8.95
CA LYS A 369 -6.68 19.81 9.70
C LYS A 369 -7.22 18.39 9.59
N ARG A 370 -7.48 17.76 10.74
CA ARG A 370 -8.26 16.53 10.77
C ARG A 370 -9.74 16.88 10.63
N GLU A 371 -10.40 16.24 9.68
CA GLU A 371 -11.81 16.40 9.43
C GLU A 371 -12.55 15.11 9.81
N LYS A 372 -13.80 15.27 10.25
CA LYS A 372 -14.69 14.13 10.47
C LYS A 372 -15.35 13.78 9.16
N ILE A 373 -15.02 12.63 8.61
CA ILE A 373 -15.67 12.07 7.43
C ILE A 373 -16.66 11.02 7.91
N TYR A 374 -17.95 11.21 7.64
CA TYR A 374 -18.98 10.29 8.08
C TYR A 374 -19.02 9.00 7.25
N LEU A 375 -19.43 7.91 7.88
CA LEU A 375 -19.55 6.59 7.27
C LEU A 375 -21.02 6.14 7.30
N GLU A 376 -21.69 6.19 6.14
CA GLU A 376 -23.00 5.56 5.97
C GLU A 376 -22.81 4.04 5.91
N ALA A 377 -23.62 3.30 6.67
CA ALA A 377 -23.53 1.85 6.70
C ALA A 377 -23.74 1.23 5.31
N ILE A 378 -22.88 0.27 4.92
CA ILE A 378 -22.85 -0.30 3.57
C ILE A 378 -24.20 -0.88 3.11
N HIS A 379 -24.97 -1.51 4.00
CA HIS A 379 -26.31 -2.03 3.66
C HIS A 379 -27.30 -0.91 3.25
N ARG A 380 -27.16 0.30 3.80
CA ARG A 380 -27.98 1.46 3.41
C ARG A 380 -27.54 2.01 2.07
N ILE A 381 -26.23 2.05 1.81
CA ILE A 381 -25.68 2.40 0.50
C ILE A 381 -26.22 1.45 -0.57
N ILE A 382 -26.20 0.14 -0.33
CA ILE A 382 -26.75 -0.85 -1.26
C ILE A 382 -28.25 -0.62 -1.48
N ASN A 383 -29.03 -0.37 -0.43
CA ASN A 383 -30.47 -0.09 -0.57
C ASN A 383 -30.74 1.21 -1.37
N LYS A 384 -29.91 2.26 -1.24
CA LYS A 384 -30.04 3.50 -2.01
C LYS A 384 -29.76 3.31 -3.49
N ASN A 385 -28.99 2.29 -3.85
CA ASN A 385 -28.58 1.98 -5.22
C ASN A 385 -29.09 0.59 -5.64
N SER A 386 -30.31 0.21 -5.24
CA SER A 386 -30.84 -1.15 -5.47
C SER A 386 -30.95 -1.51 -6.95
N ASP A 387 -31.12 -0.50 -7.80
CA ASP A 387 -31.15 -0.58 -9.26
C ASP A 387 -29.85 -1.15 -9.85
N LEU A 388 -28.70 -0.90 -9.20
CA LEU A 388 -27.42 -1.46 -9.60
C LEU A 388 -27.30 -2.96 -9.32
N PHE A 389 -28.18 -3.51 -8.48
CA PHE A 389 -28.12 -4.88 -7.95
C PHE A 389 -29.35 -5.70 -8.31
N ASP A 390 -30.01 -5.39 -9.43
CA ASP A 390 -31.24 -6.05 -9.88
C ASP A 390 -32.36 -6.03 -8.82
N ASP A 391 -32.44 -4.97 -8.01
CA ASP A 391 -33.36 -4.81 -6.89
C ASP A 391 -33.30 -5.95 -5.84
N LYS A 392 -32.15 -6.63 -5.74
CA LYS A 392 -31.89 -7.60 -4.65
C LYS A 392 -31.86 -6.88 -3.32
N LYS A 393 -32.25 -7.60 -2.25
CA LYS A 393 -32.14 -7.06 -0.88
C LYS A 393 -30.67 -6.87 -0.51
N ALA A 394 -30.36 -5.81 0.23
CA ALA A 394 -28.98 -5.51 0.62
C ALA A 394 -28.23 -6.68 1.29
N MET A 395 -28.91 -7.48 2.12
CA MET A 395 -28.27 -8.63 2.77
C MET A 395 -27.89 -9.74 1.78
N ASP A 396 -28.68 -9.94 0.72
CA ASP A 396 -28.39 -10.92 -0.33
C ASP A 396 -27.19 -10.47 -1.18
N VAL A 397 -27.08 -9.15 -1.42
CA VAL A 397 -25.92 -8.53 -2.07
C VAL A 397 -24.69 -8.71 -1.19
N LEU A 398 -24.75 -8.31 0.09
CA LEU A 398 -23.64 -8.43 1.04
C LEU A 398 -23.15 -9.87 1.23
N ALA A 399 -24.04 -10.85 1.20
CA ALA A 399 -23.67 -12.27 1.28
C ALA A 399 -22.79 -12.72 0.10
N SER A 400 -22.92 -12.04 -1.04
CA SER A 400 -22.21 -12.33 -2.29
C SER A 400 -21.05 -11.38 -2.56
N VAL A 401 -20.77 -10.43 -1.64
CA VAL A 401 -19.59 -9.56 -1.73
C VAL A 401 -18.33 -10.37 -1.46
N ASP A 402 -17.32 -10.20 -2.30
CA ASP A 402 -16.03 -10.87 -2.15
C ASP A 402 -15.11 -10.09 -1.21
N ASN A 403 -15.12 -8.76 -1.31
CA ASN A 403 -14.31 -7.88 -0.48
C ASN A 403 -14.98 -6.52 -0.27
N LEU A 404 -14.69 -5.88 0.86
CA LEU A 404 -15.11 -4.52 1.19
C LEU A 404 -14.00 -3.80 1.93
N ASN A 405 -13.50 -2.73 1.33
CA ASN A 405 -12.41 -1.91 1.84
C ASN A 405 -12.80 -0.43 1.87
N LEU A 406 -12.12 0.34 2.72
CA LEU A 406 -12.11 1.80 2.63
C LEU A 406 -10.89 2.22 1.85
N VAL A 407 -11.09 3.06 0.84
CA VAL A 407 -10.03 3.60 -0.01
C VAL A 407 -10.26 5.08 -0.28
N TYR A 408 -9.19 5.79 -0.56
CA TYR A 408 -9.24 7.14 -1.11
C TYR A 408 -9.31 7.04 -2.63
N LEU A 409 -10.33 7.66 -3.23
CA LEU A 409 -10.45 7.79 -4.67
C LEU A 409 -9.99 9.19 -5.08
N SER A 410 -8.88 9.26 -5.82
CA SER A 410 -8.33 10.53 -6.33
C SER A 410 -8.40 10.56 -7.83
N PHE A 411 -9.03 11.58 -8.41
CA PHE A 411 -9.00 11.79 -9.85
C PHE A 411 -7.75 12.60 -10.21
N SER A 412 -6.92 12.09 -11.11
CA SER A 412 -5.78 12.85 -11.63
C SER A 412 -6.32 14.12 -12.29
N SER A 413 -6.01 15.27 -11.70
CA SER A 413 -6.43 16.57 -12.20
C SER A 413 -5.24 17.52 -12.21
N LYS A 414 -5.40 18.63 -12.96
CA LYS A 414 -4.38 19.68 -13.07
C LYS A 414 -4.32 20.58 -11.84
N GLU A 415 -5.35 20.53 -11.00
CA GLU A 415 -5.48 21.32 -9.78
C GLU A 415 -5.35 20.41 -8.55
N ALA A 416 -5.02 20.97 -7.39
CA ALA A 416 -4.92 20.18 -6.18
C ALA A 416 -6.33 19.74 -5.73
N GLU A 417 -6.59 18.44 -5.79
CA GLU A 417 -7.85 17.86 -5.33
C GLU A 417 -7.61 16.94 -4.14
N ALA A 418 -8.45 17.10 -3.12
CA ALA A 418 -8.52 16.18 -2.00
C ALA A 418 -9.20 14.87 -2.46
N PRO A 419 -8.60 13.70 -2.18
CA PRO A 419 -9.20 12.45 -2.54
C PRO A 419 -10.46 12.20 -1.72
N MET A 420 -11.41 11.50 -2.33
CA MET A 420 -12.68 11.19 -1.69
C MET A 420 -12.60 9.84 -0.98
N LEU A 421 -13.03 9.78 0.29
CA LEU A 421 -13.17 8.49 0.95
C LEU A 421 -14.36 7.72 0.36
N VAL A 422 -14.12 6.50 -0.09
CA VAL A 422 -15.12 5.61 -0.69
C VAL A 422 -15.01 4.19 -0.13
N TYR A 423 -16.14 3.48 -0.15
CA TYR A 423 -16.14 2.02 -0.06
C TYR A 423 -15.79 1.44 -1.41
N GLU A 424 -14.73 0.64 -1.46
CA GLU A 424 -14.41 -0.26 -2.57
C GLU A 424 -15.05 -1.63 -2.28
N MET A 425 -16.00 -2.04 -3.12
CA MET A 425 -16.75 -3.28 -2.96
C MET A 425 -16.62 -4.16 -4.19
N THR A 426 -16.08 -5.37 -4.00
CA THR A 426 -16.00 -6.38 -5.07
C THR A 426 -17.26 -7.24 -5.05
N TYR A 427 -18.01 -7.25 -6.15
CA TYR A 427 -19.26 -7.99 -6.30
C TYR A 427 -19.40 -8.55 -7.71
N MET A 428 -19.56 -9.87 -7.83
CA MET A 428 -19.76 -10.59 -9.11
C MET A 428 -18.70 -10.26 -10.17
N GLY A 429 -17.44 -10.07 -9.74
CA GLY A 429 -16.32 -9.76 -10.63
C GLY A 429 -16.15 -8.27 -10.97
N ASN A 430 -17.09 -7.41 -10.57
CA ASN A 430 -16.98 -5.96 -10.73
C ASN A 430 -16.50 -5.30 -9.42
N ILE A 431 -15.87 -4.13 -9.53
CA ILE A 431 -15.47 -3.31 -8.38
C ILE A 431 -16.27 -2.01 -8.38
N TYR A 432 -17.04 -1.80 -7.31
CA TYR A 432 -17.87 -0.61 -7.13
C TYR A 432 -17.25 0.32 -6.10
N TYR A 433 -17.25 1.62 -6.41
CA TYR A 433 -16.77 2.67 -5.52
C TYR A 433 -17.95 3.54 -5.08
N PHE A 434 -18.30 3.50 -3.80
CA PHE A 434 -19.38 4.29 -3.24
C PHE A 434 -18.86 5.34 -2.27
N ASN A 435 -19.24 6.61 -2.44
CA ASN A 435 -18.89 7.65 -1.48
C ASN A 435 -19.44 7.29 -0.08
N THR A 436 -18.59 7.37 0.94
CA THR A 436 -18.95 6.89 2.28
C THR A 436 -20.03 7.73 2.95
N GLU A 437 -20.15 9.02 2.63
CA GLU A 437 -21.11 9.92 3.29
C GLU A 437 -22.47 9.94 2.60
N SER A 438 -22.48 10.15 1.28
CA SER A 438 -23.71 10.24 0.48
C SER A 438 -24.27 8.87 0.09
N GLY A 439 -23.41 7.85 -0.01
CA GLY A 439 -23.73 6.56 -0.60
C GLY A 439 -23.88 6.59 -2.12
N LYS A 440 -23.49 7.68 -2.80
CA LYS A 440 -23.54 7.78 -4.26
C LYS A 440 -22.48 6.89 -4.90
N LEU A 441 -22.85 6.17 -5.96
CA LEU A 441 -21.89 5.49 -6.83
C LEU A 441 -20.97 6.52 -7.51
N MET A 442 -19.67 6.34 -7.33
CA MET A 442 -18.62 7.17 -7.93
C MET A 442 -18.06 6.53 -9.20
N MET A 443 -17.91 5.21 -9.20
CA MET A 443 -17.31 4.45 -10.30
C MET A 443 -17.66 2.95 -10.21
N VAL A 444 -17.72 2.29 -11.36
CA VAL A 444 -17.77 0.82 -11.49
C VAL A 444 -16.64 0.38 -12.41
N ARG A 445 -16.05 -0.77 -12.12
CA ARG A 445 -15.02 -1.44 -12.93
C ARG A 445 -15.41 -2.86 -13.22
#